data_AF-A0A920I3T9-F1
#
_entry.id   AF-A0A920I3T9-F1
#
_cell.length_a   1.000
_cell.length_b   1.000
_cell.length_c   1.000
_cell.angle_alpha   90.00
_cell.angle_beta   90.00
_cell.angle_gamma   90.00
#
_symmetry.space_group_name_H-M   'P 1'
#
loop_
_entity.id
_entity.type
_entity.pdbx_description
1 polymer ?
#
loop_
_entity_poly.entity_id
_entity_poly.type
_entity_poly.pdbx_seq_one_letter_code
_entity_poly.pdbx_strand_id
1 'polypeptide(L)'
;MVLLRSRGRYHRLLLAALQQAGIPVAGADRMTLEDQIEIQDLLALGDVVCLPEDDLQLAALLKSPLFGIDEETLFTLAHGRGNRSLHAG
;
A
#
# COMPACT_ATOMS: atom_id res chain seq x y z
N MET A 1 -28.18 9.24 -6.94
CA MET A 1 -26.89 9.81 -7.38
C MET A 1 -26.73 11.17 -6.72
N VAL A 2 -25.68 11.39 -5.91
CA VAL A 2 -25.40 12.67 -5.23
C VAL A 2 -24.12 13.25 -5.83
N LEU A 3 -24.21 14.42 -6.47
CA LEU A 3 -23.08 15.08 -7.14
C LEU A 3 -22.52 16.18 -6.24
N LEU A 4 -21.25 16.04 -5.81
CA LEU A 4 -20.54 17.09 -5.09
C LEU A 4 -19.57 17.84 -6.02
N ARG A 5 -19.59 19.16 -5.89
CA ARG A 5 -18.81 20.11 -6.71
C ARG A 5 -17.33 20.20 -6.32
N SER A 6 -16.94 19.69 -5.14
CA SER A 6 -15.56 19.77 -4.65
C SER A 6 -15.20 18.55 -3.80
N ARG A 7 -14.07 17.90 -4.12
CA ARG A 7 -13.47 16.78 -3.36
C ARG A 7 -12.74 17.28 -2.10
N GLY A 8 -13.39 18.15 -1.33
CA GLY A 8 -12.84 18.74 -0.11
C GLY A 8 -13.24 17.99 1.17
N ARG A 9 -12.94 18.58 2.34
CA ARG A 9 -13.24 18.04 3.68
C ARG A 9 -14.70 17.62 3.88
N TYR A 10 -15.64 18.33 3.24
CA TYR A 10 -17.06 18.02 3.26
C TYR A 10 -17.43 16.69 2.61
N HIS A 11 -16.70 16.26 1.57
CA HIS A 11 -16.96 15.00 0.90
C HIS A 11 -16.69 13.80 1.83
N ARG A 12 -15.58 13.84 2.58
CA ARG A 12 -15.22 12.80 3.55
C ARG A 12 -16.23 12.68 4.70
N LEU A 13 -16.65 13.81 5.26
CA LEU A 13 -17.65 13.83 6.34
C LEU A 13 -19.01 13.29 5.88
N LEU A 14 -19.43 13.64 4.66
CA LEU A 14 -20.66 13.12 4.07
C LEU A 14 -20.58 11.62 3.82
N LEU A 15 -19.46 11.13 3.28
CA LEU A 15 -19.24 9.70 3.07
C LEU A 15 -19.32 8.92 4.39
N ALA A 16 -18.63 9.41 5.43
CA ALA A 16 -18.64 8.80 6.75
C ALA A 16 -20.06 8.75 7.35
N ALA A 17 -20.84 9.82 7.21
CA ALA A 17 -22.23 9.85 7.68
C ALA A 17 -23.13 8.87 6.89
N LEU A 18 -22.94 8.76 5.57
CA LEU A 18 -23.68 7.81 4.73
C LEU A 18 -23.33 6.35 5.07
N GLN A 19 -22.05 6.07 5.32
CA GLN A 19 -21.60 4.75 5.79
C GLN A 19 -22.18 4.40 7.17
N GLN A 20 -22.17 5.35 8.13
CA GLN A 20 -22.80 5.17 9.44
C GLN A 20 -24.31 4.90 9.34
N ALA A 21 -24.97 5.47 8.33
CA ALA A 21 -26.38 5.21 8.03
C ALA A 21 -26.62 3.92 7.21
N GLY A 22 -25.58 3.15 6.88
CA GLY A 22 -25.68 1.90 6.12
C GLY A 22 -26.01 2.08 4.64
N ILE A 23 -25.79 3.27 4.08
CA ILE A 23 -26.09 3.58 2.68
C ILE A 23 -24.85 3.28 1.83
N PRO A 24 -24.92 2.36 0.84
CA PRO A 24 -23.77 2.02 0.01
C PRO A 24 -23.36 3.21 -0.88
N VAL A 25 -22.06 3.55 -0.87
CA VAL A 25 -21.47 4.69 -1.60
C VAL A 25 -20.24 4.23 -2.38
N ALA A 26 -20.28 4.30 -3.72
CA ALA A 26 -19.23 3.76 -4.61
C ALA A 26 -17.82 4.39 -4.45
N GLY A 27 -17.70 5.53 -3.77
CA GLY A 27 -16.40 6.17 -3.51
C GLY A 27 -15.76 5.78 -2.17
N ALA A 28 -16.55 5.23 -1.25
CA ALA A 28 -16.10 4.85 0.08
C ALA A 28 -15.23 3.58 0.03
N ASP A 29 -15.61 2.65 -0.85
CA ASP A 29 -14.94 1.36 -1.00
C ASP A 29 -13.45 1.49 -1.33
N ARG A 30 -13.05 2.49 -2.15
CA ARG A 30 -11.64 2.74 -2.46
C ARG A 30 -10.85 3.25 -1.25
N MET A 31 -11.45 4.14 -0.44
CA MET A 31 -10.81 4.59 0.80
C MET A 31 -10.60 3.41 1.76
N THR A 32 -11.62 2.55 1.90
CA THR A 32 -11.50 1.36 2.75
C THR A 32 -10.55 0.29 2.20
N LEU A 33 -10.35 0.21 0.88
CA LEU A 33 -9.38 -0.70 0.27
C LEU A 33 -7.94 -0.23 0.53
N GLU A 34 -7.65 1.07 0.41
CA GLU A 34 -6.33 1.64 0.72
C GLU A 34 -5.92 1.43 2.20
N ASP A 35 -6.87 1.24 3.10
CA ASP A 35 -6.63 0.96 4.52
C ASP A 35 -6.26 -0.51 4.81
N GLN A 36 -6.41 -1.42 3.83
CA GLN A 36 -6.06 -2.83 3.98
C GLN A 36 -4.57 -3.06 3.73
N ILE A 37 -3.92 -3.81 4.63
CA ILE A 37 -2.48 -4.07 4.57
C ILE A 37 -2.09 -4.77 3.26
N GLU A 38 -2.92 -5.71 2.79
CA GLU A 38 -2.68 -6.44 1.54
C GLU A 38 -2.73 -5.52 0.32
N ILE A 39 -3.56 -4.48 0.34
CA ILE A 39 -3.66 -3.50 -0.75
C ILE A 39 -2.45 -2.56 -0.71
N GLN A 40 -2.01 -2.14 0.47
CA GLN A 40 -0.80 -1.33 0.63
C GLN A 40 0.43 -2.07 0.12
N ASP A 41 0.53 -3.37 0.39
CA ASP A 41 1.61 -4.22 -0.14
C ASP A 41 1.62 -4.29 -1.66
N LEU A 42 0.44 -4.37 -2.30
CA LEU A 42 0.32 -4.36 -3.76
C LEU A 42 0.71 -3.01 -4.37
N LEU A 43 0.41 -1.91 -3.69
CA LEU A 43 0.87 -0.58 -4.11
C LEU A 43 2.39 -0.47 -3.99
N ALA A 44 2.97 -0.92 -2.87
CA ALA A 44 4.41 -0.96 -2.66
C ALA A 44 5.13 -1.84 -3.70
N LEU A 45 4.52 -2.96 -4.12
CA LEU A 45 5.02 -3.77 -5.24
C LEU A 45 5.05 -2.97 -6.54
N GLY A 46 4.01 -2.18 -6.84
CA GLY A 46 3.99 -1.28 -7.99
C GLY A 46 5.14 -0.27 -7.97
N ASP A 47 5.40 0.32 -6.82
CA ASP A 47 6.51 1.27 -6.62
C ASP A 47 7.86 0.60 -6.84
N VAL A 48 8.08 -0.60 -6.29
CA VAL A 48 9.31 -1.39 -6.48
C VAL A 48 9.53 -1.76 -7.95
N VAL A 49 8.47 -2.10 -8.69
CA VAL A 49 8.59 -2.39 -10.14
C VAL A 49 8.97 -1.13 -10.93
N CYS A 50 8.54 0.05 -10.47
CA CYS A 50 8.89 1.32 -11.11
C CYS A 50 10.30 1.79 -10.75
N LEU A 51 10.77 1.51 -9.53
CA LEU A 51 12.10 1.84 -9.03
C LEU A 51 12.73 0.63 -8.31
N PRO A 52 13.26 -0.35 -9.07
CA PRO A 52 13.80 -1.58 -8.49
C PRO A 52 15.08 -1.37 -7.67
N GLU A 53 15.73 -0.21 -7.83
CA GLU A 53 16.95 0.18 -7.12
C GLU A 53 16.67 0.63 -5.68
N ASP A 54 15.41 0.85 -5.31
CA ASP A 54 15.02 1.20 -3.93
C ASP A 54 15.00 -0.05 -3.04
N ASP A 55 16.18 -0.40 -2.53
CA ASP A 55 16.38 -1.56 -1.66
C ASP A 55 15.58 -1.48 -0.36
N LEU A 56 15.27 -0.28 0.14
CA LEU A 56 14.51 -0.12 1.38
C LEU A 56 13.05 -0.47 1.13
N GLN A 57 12.46 0.06 0.05
CA GLN A 57 11.10 -0.26 -0.37
C GLN A 57 10.96 -1.76 -0.68
N LEU A 58 11.94 -2.33 -1.40
CA LEU A 58 11.97 -3.76 -1.72
C LEU A 58 12.09 -4.61 -0.45
N ALA A 59 12.96 -4.26 0.50
CA ALA A 59 13.09 -4.97 1.77
C ALA A 59 11.80 -4.91 2.61
N ALA A 60 11.15 -3.74 2.66
CA ALA A 60 9.89 -3.56 3.37
C ALA A 60 8.77 -4.43 2.75
N LEU A 61 8.70 -4.48 1.42
CA LEU A 61 7.76 -5.33 0.68
C LEU A 61 8.01 -6.81 0.94
N LEU A 62 9.26 -7.27 0.93
CA LEU A 62 9.59 -8.68 1.21
C LEU A 62 9.14 -9.11 2.63
N LYS A 63 9.22 -8.19 3.59
CA LYS A 63 8.77 -8.37 4.98
C LYS A 63 7.26 -8.28 5.17
N SER A 64 6.55 -7.71 4.20
CA SER A 64 5.12 -7.47 4.32
C SER A 64 4.33 -8.78 4.22
N PRO A 65 3.07 -8.84 4.69
CA PRO A 65 2.25 -10.05 4.62
C PRO A 65 2.12 -10.68 3.22
N LEU A 66 2.23 -9.87 2.15
CA LEU A 66 2.19 -10.35 0.76
C LEU A 66 3.30 -11.38 0.44
N PHE A 67 4.50 -11.20 0.98
CA PHE A 67 5.63 -12.12 0.77
C PHE A 67 6.02 -12.90 2.03
N GLY A 68 5.82 -12.30 3.20
CA GLY A 68 5.95 -12.94 4.50
C GLY A 68 7.37 -13.42 4.82
N ILE A 69 8.40 -12.80 4.26
CA ILE A 69 9.79 -13.20 4.51
C ILE A 69 10.19 -12.79 5.92
N ASP A 70 10.78 -13.74 6.66
CA ASP A 70 11.23 -13.51 8.03
C ASP A 70 12.51 -12.65 8.09
N GLU A 71 12.90 -12.26 9.31
CA GLU A 71 14.08 -11.39 9.50
C GLU A 71 15.38 -12.06 9.08
N GLU A 72 15.50 -13.35 9.38
CA GLU A 72 16.71 -14.12 9.15
C GLU A 72 16.96 -14.33 7.66
N THR A 73 15.90 -14.62 6.90
CA THR A 73 15.97 -14.74 5.44
C THR A 73 16.25 -13.40 4.80
N LEU A 74 15.59 -12.32 5.22
CA LEU A 74 15.87 -10.98 4.69
C LEU A 74 17.33 -10.56 4.99
N PHE A 75 17.80 -10.82 6.20
CA PHE A 75 19.19 -10.57 6.58
C PHE A 75 20.15 -11.38 5.71
N THR A 76 19.89 -12.67 5.50
CA THR A 76 20.72 -13.53 4.65
C THR A 76 20.78 -13.04 3.20
N LEU A 77 19.67 -12.49 2.69
CA LEU A 77 19.60 -11.93 1.33
C LEU A 77 20.37 -10.60 1.19
N ALA A 78 20.29 -9.73 2.20
CA ALA A 78 20.84 -8.37 2.18
C ALA A 78 22.28 -8.27 2.70
N HIS A 79 22.68 -9.17 3.60
CA HIS A 79 23.97 -9.11 4.27
C HIS A 79 25.14 -9.41 3.31
N GLY A 80 26.27 -8.72 3.51
CA GLY A 80 27.47 -8.92 2.70
C GLY A 80 27.40 -8.37 1.27
N ARG A 81 26.33 -7.65 0.89
CA ARG A 81 26.17 -7.07 -0.46
C ARG A 81 26.95 -5.78 -0.70
N GLY A 82 27.43 -5.10 0.34
CA GLY A 82 28.08 -3.79 0.20
C GLY A 82 27.12 -2.76 -0.43
N ASN A 83 27.51 -2.16 -1.56
CA ASN A 83 26.66 -1.23 -2.32
C ASN A 83 25.84 -1.91 -3.44
N ARG A 84 25.76 -3.25 -3.45
CA ARG A 84 24.99 -3.98 -4.48
C ARG A 84 23.53 -4.00 -4.09
N SER A 85 22.67 -3.55 -5.01
CA SER A 85 21.21 -3.56 -4.81
C SER A 85 20.69 -4.94 -4.44
N LEU A 86 19.64 -4.99 -3.62
CA LEU A 86 18.88 -6.18 -3.28
C LEU A 86 18.13 -6.75 -4.49
N HIS A 87 17.79 -5.91 -5.47
CA HIS A 87 17.22 -6.32 -6.74
C HIS A 87 18.21 -7.16 -7.56
N ALA A 88 17.71 -8.26 -8.14
CA ALA A 88 18.46 -9.11 -9.05
C ALA A 88 18.22 -8.64 -10.50
N GLY A 89 18.88 -7.55 -10.88
CA GLY A 89 18.86 -6.97 -12.23
C GLY A 89 20.24 -6.86 -12.83
#